data_AF-A0A7W8BGC9-F1
#
_entry.id   AF-A0A7W8BGC9-F1
#
_cell.length_a   1.000
_cell.length_b   1.000
_cell.length_c   1.000
_cell.angle_alpha   90.00
_cell.angle_beta   90.00
_cell.angle_gamma   90.00
#
_symmetry.space_group_name_H-M   'P 1'
#
loop_
_entity.id
_entity.type
_entity.pdbx_description
1 polymer ?
#
loop_
_entity_poly.entity_id
_entity_poly.type
_entity_poly.pdbx_seq_one_letter_code
_entity_poly.pdbx_strand_id
1 'polypeptide(L)'
;MSAGTAREGREGRAAGAVPSGFAGVRRLMPPHANAGESVDWAAAGRIWGTTFPRDYVTFMAEYGEGTISDFLYVLQPLPSPYWTDPDTGMRAETANAGELLMGVPRPPGSALTPDRLIAWGVTSGPDLLCWLTSDPDPDRWPVVVLGRDTPEPATVHDCGMAEFLRRLFLAGFGKCPLSGTRLWGEHAPKFLHCREERRIWDAGIDPWTTTAPSAARPPGT
;
A
#
# COMPACT_ATOMS: atom_id res chain seq x y z
N MET A 1 47.75 38.32 -1.58
CA MET A 1 48.41 37.28 -0.75
C MET A 1 47.43 36.98 0.37
N SER A 2 46.55 35.99 0.19
CA SER A 2 46.65 34.60 0.72
C SER A 2 46.73 34.57 2.26
N ALA A 3 45.94 33.83 3.03
CA ALA A 3 45.03 32.69 2.81
C ALA A 3 43.89 32.79 3.87
N GLY A 4 42.67 32.30 3.72
CA GLY A 4 42.25 31.03 3.13
C GLY A 4 42.06 29.99 4.24
N THR A 5 40.92 29.98 4.92
CA THR A 5 40.43 28.78 5.64
C THR A 5 38.90 28.78 5.67
N ALA A 6 38.31 28.38 4.56
CA ALA A 6 36.98 27.78 4.55
C ALA A 6 37.12 26.38 5.16
N ARG A 7 36.30 26.06 6.16
CA ARG A 7 36.13 24.69 6.64
C ARG A 7 34.74 24.23 6.25
N GLU A 8 34.66 23.84 4.99
CA GLU A 8 33.57 23.08 4.40
C GLU A 8 33.79 21.58 4.70
N GLY A 9 32.70 20.82 4.74
CA GLY A 9 32.78 19.36 4.62
C GLY A 9 32.68 18.58 5.92
N ARG A 10 31.45 18.35 6.37
CA ARG A 10 31.05 16.98 6.73
C ARG A 10 29.58 16.77 6.44
N GLU A 11 29.28 16.59 5.15
CA GLU A 11 28.10 15.84 4.72
C GLU A 11 28.19 14.44 5.33
N GLY A 12 27.48 14.25 6.44
CA GLY A 12 27.17 12.94 6.95
C GLY A 12 26.11 12.33 6.04
N ARG A 13 26.55 11.47 5.11
CA ARG A 13 25.73 10.51 4.38
C ARG A 13 24.86 9.72 5.38
N ALA A 14 23.62 10.14 5.59
CA ALA A 14 22.64 9.34 6.30
C ALA A 14 22.15 8.25 5.33
N ALA A 15 22.78 7.08 5.42
CA ALA A 15 22.26 5.85 4.84
C ALA A 15 20.81 5.66 5.31
N GLY A 16 19.92 5.33 4.38
CA GLY A 16 18.47 5.26 4.56
C GLY A 16 18.08 4.39 5.76
N ALA A 17 17.68 5.04 6.85
CA ALA A 17 16.93 4.39 7.90
C ALA A 17 15.55 4.04 7.33
N VAL A 18 15.20 2.75 7.37
CA VAL A 18 13.83 2.30 7.12
C VAL A 18 12.90 3.13 8.04
N PRO A 19 11.88 3.82 7.51
CA PRO A 19 10.93 4.55 8.33
C PRO A 19 10.37 3.61 9.41
N SER A 20 10.32 4.06 10.67
CA SER A 20 9.95 3.25 11.83
C SER A 20 8.60 2.51 11.67
N GLY A 21 7.68 3.08 10.88
CA GLY A 21 6.41 2.45 10.53
C GLY A 21 6.56 1.12 9.80
N PHE A 22 7.50 1.01 8.85
CA PHE A 22 7.68 -0.18 8.03
C PHE A 22 8.26 -1.37 8.81
N ALA A 23 9.18 -1.11 9.74
CA ALA A 23 9.68 -2.15 10.65
C ALA A 23 8.55 -2.73 11.53
N GLY A 24 7.55 -1.92 11.88
CA GLY A 24 6.34 -2.36 12.58
C GLY A 24 5.46 -3.25 11.72
N VAL A 25 5.20 -2.86 10.48
CA VAL A 25 4.47 -3.68 9.48
C VAL A 25 5.15 -5.03 9.32
N ARG A 26 6.46 -5.06 9.10
CA ARG A 26 7.22 -6.29 8.92
C ARG A 26 7.16 -7.26 10.08
N ARG A 27 7.09 -6.72 11.30
CA ARG A 27 6.98 -7.55 12.51
C ARG A 27 5.60 -8.21 12.62
N LEU A 28 4.54 -7.50 12.24
CA LEU A 28 3.16 -7.99 12.32
C LEU A 28 2.83 -8.92 11.16
N MET A 29 3.32 -8.60 9.96
CA MET A 29 3.04 -9.28 8.70
C MET A 29 4.35 -9.67 8.03
N PRO A 30 5.02 -10.75 8.45
CA PRO A 30 6.27 -11.16 7.81
C PRO A 30 6.04 -11.57 6.34
N PRO A 31 6.92 -11.19 5.40
CA PRO A 31 6.82 -11.63 4.01
C PRO A 31 7.14 -13.12 3.87
N HIS A 32 6.54 -13.78 2.88
CA HIS A 32 6.87 -15.17 2.53
C HIS A 32 8.11 -15.25 1.62
N ALA A 33 8.73 -16.43 1.50
CA ALA A 33 9.99 -16.61 0.77
C ALA A 33 9.95 -16.14 -0.71
N ASN A 34 8.80 -16.30 -1.37
CA ASN A 34 8.58 -15.90 -2.76
C ASN A 34 8.02 -14.47 -2.93
N ALA A 35 8.04 -13.64 -1.88
CA ALA A 35 7.57 -12.26 -1.94
C ALA A 35 8.65 -11.32 -2.47
N GLY A 36 8.26 -10.07 -2.75
CA GLY A 36 9.12 -9.02 -3.28
C GLY A 36 9.03 -8.86 -4.79
N GLU A 37 9.23 -7.63 -5.24
CA GLU A 37 9.14 -7.22 -6.64
C GLU A 37 10.26 -6.24 -7.01
N SER A 38 10.79 -6.38 -8.21
CA SER A 38 11.83 -5.49 -8.74
C SER A 38 11.23 -4.48 -9.72
N VAL A 39 10.74 -3.37 -9.18
CA VAL A 39 10.12 -2.30 -9.97
C VAL A 39 11.19 -1.40 -10.63
N ASP A 40 11.04 -1.11 -11.92
CA ASP A 40 11.79 -0.02 -12.58
C ASP A 40 11.24 1.34 -12.12
N TRP A 41 11.78 1.85 -11.02
CA TRP A 41 11.38 3.13 -10.44
C TRP A 41 11.64 4.33 -11.34
N ALA A 42 12.61 4.25 -12.26
CA ALA A 42 12.85 5.31 -13.22
C ALA A 42 11.72 5.36 -14.27
N ALA A 43 11.25 4.19 -14.74
CA ALA A 43 10.06 4.11 -15.60
C ALA A 43 8.80 4.56 -14.88
N ALA A 44 8.59 4.10 -13.64
CA ALA A 44 7.46 4.54 -12.82
C ALA A 44 7.45 6.07 -12.68
N GLY A 45 8.60 6.67 -12.37
CA GLY A 45 8.68 8.13 -12.22
C GLY A 45 8.39 8.91 -13.50
N ARG A 46 8.80 8.40 -14.66
CA ARG A 46 8.43 9.01 -15.96
C ARG A 46 6.93 8.92 -16.25
N ILE A 47 6.31 7.80 -15.91
CA ILE A 47 4.89 7.55 -16.16
C ILE A 47 4.01 8.42 -15.26
N TRP A 48 4.37 8.52 -13.99
CA TRP A 48 3.59 9.22 -12.98
C TRP A 48 3.95 10.70 -12.85
N GLY A 49 5.05 11.12 -13.48
CA GLY A 49 5.54 12.50 -13.39
C GLY A 49 6.04 12.87 -12.00
N THR A 50 6.26 11.88 -11.12
CA THR A 50 6.64 12.06 -9.73
C THR A 50 7.44 10.86 -9.22
N THR A 51 8.11 11.02 -8.08
CA THR A 51 8.70 9.87 -7.37
C THR A 51 7.71 9.30 -6.35
N PHE A 52 8.03 8.15 -5.75
CA PHE A 52 7.14 7.47 -4.82
C PHE A 52 7.65 7.55 -3.37
N PRO A 53 6.76 7.47 -2.37
CA PRO A 53 7.15 7.40 -0.96
C PRO A 53 8.14 6.24 -0.71
N ARG A 54 9.17 6.47 0.10
CA ARG A 54 10.20 5.45 0.41
C ARG A 54 9.63 4.21 1.08
N ASP A 55 8.59 4.36 1.88
CA ASP A 55 7.95 3.24 2.57
C ASP A 55 7.23 2.31 1.58
N TYR A 56 6.59 2.85 0.55
CA TYR A 56 6.04 2.08 -0.56
C TYR A 56 7.11 1.41 -1.42
N VAL A 57 8.19 2.12 -1.73
CA VAL A 57 9.33 1.54 -2.46
C VAL A 57 9.90 0.33 -1.70
N THR A 58 9.99 0.45 -0.37
CA THR A 58 10.42 -0.64 0.51
C THR A 58 9.39 -1.77 0.55
N PHE A 59 8.09 -1.44 0.59
CA PHE A 59 7.00 -2.43 0.52
C PHE A 59 7.08 -3.26 -0.76
N MET A 60 7.23 -2.62 -1.91
CA MET A 60 7.35 -3.33 -3.19
C MET A 60 8.59 -4.23 -3.22
N ALA A 61 9.71 -3.80 -2.65
CA ALA A 61 10.92 -4.62 -2.60
C ALA A 61 10.79 -5.87 -1.70
N GLU A 62 10.12 -5.76 -0.55
CA GLU A 62 10.00 -6.87 0.42
C GLU A 62 8.75 -7.74 0.23
N TYR A 63 7.65 -7.15 -0.25
CA TYR A 63 6.35 -7.82 -0.42
C TYR A 63 5.96 -7.91 -1.89
N GLY A 64 6.06 -6.81 -2.62
CA GLY A 64 5.58 -6.70 -3.99
C GLY A 64 4.10 -6.40 -4.09
N GLU A 65 3.55 -6.59 -5.30
CA GLU A 65 2.11 -6.52 -5.54
C GLU A 65 1.41 -7.73 -4.93
N GLY A 66 0.27 -7.54 -4.28
CA GLY A 66 -0.47 -8.65 -3.71
C GLY A 66 -1.49 -8.26 -2.66
N THR A 67 -2.01 -9.27 -1.99
CA THR A 67 -3.18 -9.16 -1.12
C THR A 67 -2.80 -9.36 0.33
N ILE A 68 -3.43 -8.59 1.21
CA ILE A 68 -3.33 -8.70 2.67
C ILE A 68 -4.65 -9.23 3.21
N SER A 69 -4.61 -10.41 3.83
CA SER A 69 -5.70 -11.12 4.52
C SER A 69 -7.00 -11.21 3.72
N ASP A 70 -6.90 -11.47 2.40
CA ASP A 70 -8.03 -11.54 1.46
C ASP A 70 -8.89 -10.25 1.41
N PHE A 71 -8.29 -9.12 1.78
CA PHE A 71 -9.05 -7.90 2.00
C PHE A 71 -8.45 -6.68 1.35
N LEU A 72 -7.16 -6.42 1.48
CA LEU A 72 -6.52 -5.25 0.90
C LEU A 72 -5.52 -5.68 -0.17
N TYR A 73 -5.78 -5.31 -1.42
CA TYR A 73 -4.84 -5.48 -2.51
C TYR A 73 -3.93 -4.25 -2.63
N VAL A 74 -2.62 -4.46 -2.63
CA VAL A 74 -1.61 -3.43 -2.86
C VAL A 74 -1.19 -3.48 -4.33
N LEU A 75 -1.34 -2.34 -4.99
CA LEU A 75 -1.14 -2.16 -6.42
C LEU A 75 0.33 -1.84 -6.70
N GLN A 76 0.85 -2.32 -7.83
CA GLN A 76 2.16 -1.91 -8.35
C GLN A 76 2.04 -0.70 -9.30
N PRO A 77 3.10 0.12 -9.47
CA PRO A 77 2.99 1.38 -10.20
C PRO A 77 3.14 1.23 -11.72
N LEU A 78 3.53 0.06 -12.19
CA LEU A 78 3.65 -0.31 -13.60
C LEU A 78 2.61 -1.39 -13.94
N PRO A 79 2.29 -1.61 -15.23
CA PRO A 79 1.43 -2.74 -15.60
C PRO A 79 1.98 -4.05 -15.04
N SER A 80 1.13 -4.79 -14.33
CA SER A 80 1.54 -6.04 -13.70
C SER A 80 1.97 -7.06 -14.76
N PRO A 81 3.09 -7.77 -14.58
CA PRO A 81 3.46 -8.86 -15.49
C PRO A 81 2.59 -10.11 -15.26
N TYR A 82 1.81 -10.15 -14.17
CA TYR A 82 0.97 -11.30 -13.81
C TYR A 82 -0.50 -11.12 -14.15
N TRP A 83 -0.94 -9.87 -14.35
CA TRP A 83 -2.30 -9.53 -14.75
C TRP A 83 -2.29 -8.83 -16.09
N THR A 84 -3.04 -9.37 -17.06
CA THR A 84 -3.09 -8.81 -18.42
C THR A 84 -4.27 -7.87 -18.64
N ASP A 85 -5.11 -7.67 -17.62
CA ASP A 85 -6.28 -6.81 -17.73
C ASP A 85 -5.85 -5.33 -17.66
N PRO A 86 -6.00 -4.56 -18.76
CA PRO A 86 -5.61 -3.15 -18.81
C PRO A 86 -6.45 -2.26 -17.89
N ASP A 87 -7.62 -2.72 -17.46
CA ASP A 87 -8.54 -1.99 -16.59
C ASP A 87 -8.27 -2.25 -15.11
N THR A 88 -7.12 -2.86 -14.79
CA THR A 88 -6.66 -3.14 -13.42
C THR A 88 -5.34 -2.43 -13.10
N GLY A 89 -5.00 -2.34 -11.82
CA GLY A 89 -3.72 -1.79 -11.35
C GLY A 89 -3.77 -0.31 -10.99
N MET A 90 -2.62 0.23 -10.54
CA MET A 90 -2.51 1.57 -9.95
C MET A 90 -3.07 2.68 -10.85
N ARG A 91 -2.88 2.59 -12.17
CA ARG A 91 -3.40 3.61 -13.11
C ARG A 91 -4.92 3.62 -13.15
N ALA A 92 -5.52 2.45 -13.35
CA ALA A 92 -6.98 2.32 -13.44
C ALA A 92 -7.62 2.76 -12.12
N GLU A 93 -7.08 2.30 -10.99
CA GLU A 93 -7.62 2.68 -9.67
C GLU A 93 -7.41 4.16 -9.33
N THR A 94 -6.36 4.79 -9.86
CA THR A 94 -6.18 6.23 -9.73
C THR A 94 -7.24 7.00 -10.51
N ALA A 95 -7.60 6.53 -11.71
CA ALA A 95 -8.70 7.12 -12.47
C ALA A 95 -10.04 6.95 -11.72
N ASN A 96 -10.31 5.75 -11.21
CA ASN A 96 -11.50 5.45 -10.40
C ASN A 96 -11.58 6.34 -9.15
N ALA A 97 -10.45 6.55 -8.46
CA ALA A 97 -10.36 7.45 -7.30
C ALA A 97 -10.71 8.89 -7.68
N GLY A 98 -10.21 9.36 -8.82
CA GLY A 98 -10.52 10.69 -9.35
C GLY A 98 -12.01 10.86 -9.64
N GLU A 99 -12.63 9.87 -10.30
CA GLU A 99 -14.07 9.86 -10.59
C GLU A 99 -14.92 9.85 -9.32
N LEU A 100 -14.58 8.99 -8.35
CA LEU A 100 -15.27 8.94 -7.07
C LEU A 100 -15.20 10.29 -6.36
N LEU A 101 -14.02 10.93 -6.35
CA LEU A 101 -13.83 12.22 -5.71
C LEU A 101 -14.58 13.37 -6.41
N MET A 102 -14.87 13.28 -7.72
CA MET A 102 -15.71 14.27 -8.41
C MET A 102 -17.14 14.31 -7.83
N GLY A 103 -17.65 13.16 -7.38
CA GLY A 103 -18.95 13.06 -6.72
C GLY A 103 -18.99 13.53 -5.27
N VAL A 104 -17.83 13.82 -4.66
CA VAL A 104 -17.72 14.21 -3.25
C VAL A 104 -17.73 15.74 -3.11
N PRO A 105 -18.71 16.32 -2.38
CA PRO A 105 -18.72 17.75 -2.07
C PRO A 105 -17.47 18.16 -1.30
N ARG A 106 -16.81 19.23 -1.75
CA ARG A 106 -15.56 19.74 -1.16
C ARG A 106 -15.61 21.26 -1.03
N PRO A 107 -14.98 21.83 0.01
CA PRO A 107 -14.86 23.28 0.12
C PRO A 107 -14.00 23.85 -1.03
N PRO A 108 -14.27 25.08 -1.49
CA PRO A 108 -13.40 25.76 -2.44
C PRO A 108 -11.97 25.83 -1.92
N GLY A 109 -10.99 25.55 -2.79
CA GLY A 109 -9.57 25.56 -2.43
C GLY A 109 -9.09 24.30 -1.67
N SER A 110 -9.92 23.26 -1.56
CA SER A 110 -9.47 21.98 -1.00
C SER A 110 -8.25 21.44 -1.76
N ALA A 111 -7.23 21.01 -1.01
CA ALA A 111 -6.05 20.35 -1.58
C ALA A 111 -6.37 18.95 -2.14
N LEU A 112 -7.48 18.36 -1.68
CA LEU A 112 -7.96 17.05 -2.12
C LEU A 112 -8.64 17.22 -3.48
N THR A 113 -7.88 17.10 -4.57
CA THR A 113 -8.37 17.20 -5.96
C THR A 113 -8.08 15.91 -6.73
N PRO A 114 -8.91 15.55 -7.74
CA PRO A 114 -8.73 14.30 -8.49
C PRO A 114 -7.34 14.12 -9.12
N ASP A 115 -6.74 15.22 -9.60
CA ASP A 115 -5.43 15.27 -10.22
C ASP A 115 -4.26 15.09 -9.23
N ARG A 116 -4.54 15.09 -7.92
CA ARG A 116 -3.55 14.95 -6.85
C ARG A 116 -3.67 13.62 -6.11
N LEU A 117 -4.40 12.67 -6.65
CA LEU A 117 -4.54 11.34 -6.07
C LEU A 117 -3.73 10.32 -6.86
N ILE A 118 -3.11 9.40 -6.13
CA ILE A 118 -2.53 8.17 -6.69
C ILE A 118 -3.01 7.00 -5.82
N ALA A 119 -3.80 6.10 -6.39
CA ALA A 119 -4.36 4.95 -5.68
C ALA A 119 -3.33 3.83 -5.53
N TRP A 120 -2.96 3.46 -4.31
CA TRP A 120 -1.97 2.41 -4.05
C TRP A 120 -2.57 1.12 -3.53
N GLY A 121 -3.82 1.15 -3.09
CA GLY A 121 -4.52 -0.03 -2.65
C GLY A 121 -6.01 0.05 -2.88
N VAL A 122 -6.61 -1.13 -2.98
CA VAL A 122 -8.05 -1.33 -3.15
C VAL A 122 -8.47 -2.44 -2.20
N THR A 123 -9.57 -2.24 -1.48
CA THR A 123 -10.12 -3.30 -0.64
C THR A 123 -11.03 -4.23 -1.45
N SER A 124 -11.30 -5.44 -0.97
CA SER A 124 -12.36 -6.30 -1.51
C SER A 124 -13.77 -5.73 -1.30
N GLY A 125 -13.87 -4.70 -0.45
CA GLY A 125 -15.02 -3.82 -0.34
C GLY A 125 -14.94 -2.62 -1.31
N PRO A 126 -15.60 -1.50 -0.98
CA PRO A 126 -15.67 -0.35 -1.86
C PRO A 126 -14.51 0.66 -1.72
N ASP A 127 -13.57 0.43 -0.80
CA ASP A 127 -12.61 1.47 -0.41
C ASP A 127 -11.38 1.49 -1.31
N LEU A 128 -11.00 2.70 -1.74
CA LEU A 128 -9.72 3.00 -2.38
C LEU A 128 -8.80 3.72 -1.40
N LEU A 129 -7.54 3.28 -1.35
CA LEU A 129 -6.50 3.90 -0.56
C LEU A 129 -5.56 4.63 -1.50
N CYS A 130 -5.46 5.93 -1.33
CA CYS A 130 -4.68 6.81 -2.18
C CYS A 130 -3.61 7.55 -1.38
N TRP A 131 -2.58 8.05 -2.06
CA TRP A 131 -1.79 9.17 -1.56
C TRP A 131 -2.37 10.47 -2.09
N LEU A 132 -2.34 11.52 -1.27
CA LEU A 132 -2.55 12.89 -1.72
C LEU A 132 -1.20 13.53 -2.02
N THR A 133 -0.94 13.81 -3.30
CA THR A 133 0.34 14.35 -3.79
C THR A 133 0.42 15.87 -3.60
N SER A 134 0.10 16.35 -2.40
CA SER A 134 0.03 17.79 -2.08
C SER A 134 1.38 18.44 -1.77
N ASP A 135 2.38 17.63 -1.40
CA ASP A 135 3.74 18.08 -1.07
C ASP A 135 4.72 17.67 -2.19
N PRO A 136 5.74 18.47 -2.53
CA PRO A 136 6.80 18.04 -3.46
C PRO A 136 7.63 16.85 -2.96
N ASP A 137 7.70 16.61 -1.66
CA ASP A 137 8.36 15.45 -1.04
C ASP A 137 7.35 14.29 -0.87
N PRO A 138 7.50 13.17 -1.61
CA PRO A 138 6.56 12.05 -1.52
C PRO A 138 6.46 11.40 -0.15
N ASP A 139 7.52 11.48 0.67
CA ASP A 139 7.48 10.91 2.02
C ASP A 139 6.52 11.64 2.96
N ARG A 140 6.03 12.81 2.54
CA ARG A 140 5.06 13.63 3.27
C ARG A 140 3.65 13.50 2.74
N TRP A 141 3.42 12.67 1.73
CA TRP A 141 2.07 12.47 1.20
C TRP A 141 1.19 11.74 2.21
N PRO A 142 0.07 12.34 2.65
CA PRO A 142 -0.85 11.66 3.54
C PRO A 142 -1.66 10.61 2.77
N VAL A 143 -2.09 9.58 3.48
CA VAL A 143 -3.03 8.59 2.95
C VAL A 143 -4.43 9.17 2.95
N VAL A 144 -5.16 8.96 1.86
CA VAL A 144 -6.59 9.26 1.73
C VAL A 144 -7.33 7.94 1.57
N VAL A 145 -8.35 7.71 2.40
CA VAL A 145 -9.32 6.64 2.16
C VAL A 145 -10.53 7.25 1.49
N LEU A 146 -10.86 6.73 0.30
CA LEU A 146 -12.11 7.02 -0.39
C LEU A 146 -13.04 5.83 -0.21
N GLY A 147 -14.12 6.00 0.53
CA GLY A 147 -15.13 4.97 0.73
C GLY A 147 -16.36 5.24 -0.13
N ARG A 148 -16.84 4.21 -0.86
CA ARG A 148 -18.15 4.30 -1.53
C ARG A 148 -19.26 4.10 -0.52
N ASP A 149 -20.31 4.92 -0.60
CA ASP A 149 -21.51 4.83 0.24
C ASP A 149 -21.26 4.95 1.75
N THR A 150 -20.20 5.64 2.15
CA THR A 150 -19.89 5.93 3.56
C THR A 150 -20.29 7.37 3.94
N PRO A 151 -20.58 7.65 5.23
CA PRO A 151 -20.84 9.02 5.69
C PRO A 151 -19.66 9.99 5.49
N GLU A 152 -18.43 9.46 5.42
CA GLU A 152 -17.20 10.22 5.23
C GLU A 152 -16.52 9.71 3.93
N PRO A 153 -17.01 10.12 2.76
CA PRO A 153 -16.61 9.53 1.48
C PRO A 153 -15.15 9.80 1.11
N ALA A 154 -14.49 10.74 1.78
CA ALA A 154 -13.06 10.94 1.69
C ALA A 154 -12.49 11.38 3.04
N THR A 155 -11.54 10.62 3.58
CA THR A 155 -10.87 10.93 4.85
C THR A 155 -9.37 10.98 4.65
N VAL A 156 -8.74 12.06 5.11
CA VAL A 156 -7.28 12.25 5.04
C VAL A 156 -6.65 11.82 6.37
N HIS A 157 -5.60 11.00 6.27
CA HIS A 157 -4.81 10.51 7.38
C HIS A 157 -3.37 11.02 7.23
N ASP A 158 -2.91 11.82 8.19
CA ASP A 158 -1.58 12.44 8.20
C ASP A 158 -0.47 11.42 8.54
N CYS A 159 -0.28 10.45 7.65
CA CYS A 159 0.76 9.43 7.70
C CYS A 159 0.95 8.78 6.33
N GLY A 160 2.15 8.26 6.07
CA GLY A 160 2.45 7.44 4.90
C GLY A 160 1.83 6.04 4.95
N MET A 161 2.02 5.25 3.89
CA MET A 161 1.41 3.94 3.71
C MET A 161 1.73 2.96 4.84
N ALA A 162 3.01 2.83 5.20
CA ALA A 162 3.43 1.84 6.18
C ALA A 162 2.90 2.15 7.59
N GLU A 163 2.90 3.42 7.97
CA GLU A 163 2.32 3.83 9.25
C GLU A 163 0.80 3.68 9.26
N PHE A 164 0.11 3.96 8.13
CA PHE A 164 -1.30 3.70 7.99
C PHE A 164 -1.62 2.21 8.21
N LEU A 165 -0.93 1.30 7.52
CA LEU A 165 -1.09 -0.15 7.68
C LEU A 165 -0.81 -0.59 9.12
N ARG A 166 0.30 -0.12 9.72
CA ARG A 166 0.64 -0.45 11.11
C ARG A 166 -0.46 -0.03 12.08
N ARG A 167 -1.00 1.18 11.93
CA ARG A 167 -2.10 1.67 12.77
C ARG A 167 -3.40 0.92 12.51
N LEU A 168 -3.68 0.52 11.27
CA LEU A 168 -4.84 -0.31 10.93
C LEU A 168 -4.78 -1.66 11.65
N PHE A 169 -3.66 -2.37 11.54
CA PHE A 169 -3.42 -3.68 12.18
C PHE A 169 -3.49 -3.61 13.71
N LEU A 170 -3.11 -2.48 14.30
CA LEU A 170 -3.11 -2.29 15.75
C LEU A 170 -4.36 -1.57 16.28
N ALA A 171 -5.37 -1.33 15.43
CA ALA A 171 -6.55 -0.54 15.78
C ALA A 171 -6.22 0.85 16.38
N GLY A 172 -5.17 1.51 15.88
CA GLY A 172 -4.60 2.77 16.39
C GLY A 172 -5.22 4.05 15.83
N PHE A 173 -6.40 3.97 15.20
CA PHE A 173 -7.21 5.12 14.80
C PHE A 173 -8.41 5.27 15.76
N GLY A 174 -9.04 6.45 15.82
CA GLY A 174 -10.21 6.66 16.70
C GLY A 174 -11.42 5.80 16.33
N LYS A 175 -11.51 5.39 15.06
CA LYS A 175 -12.45 4.42 14.50
C LYS A 175 -11.80 3.69 13.33
N CYS A 176 -12.37 2.58 12.88
CA CYS A 176 -11.89 1.89 11.68
C CYS A 176 -11.93 2.83 10.47
N PRO A 177 -10.81 3.06 9.77
CA PRO A 177 -10.76 3.98 8.64
C PRO A 177 -11.31 3.36 7.35
N LEU A 178 -11.54 2.04 7.32
CA LEU A 178 -12.07 1.30 6.18
C LEU A 178 -13.51 0.86 6.48
N SER A 179 -14.31 0.67 5.42
CA SER A 179 -15.67 0.16 5.48
C SER A 179 -15.73 -1.29 5.99
N GLY A 180 -14.70 -2.08 5.70
CA GLY A 180 -14.54 -3.44 6.24
C GLY A 180 -13.63 -3.49 7.48
N THR A 181 -13.88 -4.45 8.38
CA THR A 181 -13.14 -4.61 9.64
C THR A 181 -12.08 -5.71 9.60
N ARG A 182 -11.87 -6.39 8.47
CA ARG A 182 -11.00 -7.58 8.37
C ARG A 182 -9.56 -7.36 8.83
N LEU A 183 -9.01 -6.15 8.63
CA LEU A 183 -7.66 -5.78 9.05
C LEU A 183 -7.63 -4.96 10.35
N TRP A 184 -8.80 -4.61 10.89
CA TRP A 184 -8.90 -3.75 12.08
C TRP A 184 -8.53 -4.53 13.34
N GLY A 185 -7.36 -4.22 13.92
CA GLY A 185 -6.87 -4.95 15.09
C GLY A 185 -6.34 -6.36 14.76
N GLU A 186 -6.06 -6.64 13.49
CA GLU A 186 -5.45 -7.91 13.08
C GLU A 186 -3.93 -7.89 13.33
N HIS A 187 -3.49 -8.58 14.39
CA HIS A 187 -2.10 -8.56 14.85
C HIS A 187 -1.16 -9.51 14.09
N ALA A 188 -1.70 -10.40 13.25
CA ALA A 188 -0.92 -11.29 12.38
C ALA A 188 -1.53 -11.38 10.97
N PRO A 189 -1.63 -10.25 10.23
CA PRO A 189 -2.18 -10.30 8.89
C PRO A 189 -1.31 -11.17 7.97
N LYS A 190 -1.96 -11.88 7.05
CA LYS A 190 -1.28 -12.72 6.06
C LYS A 190 -1.11 -11.94 4.77
N PHE A 191 0.12 -11.84 4.28
CA PHE A 191 0.36 -11.34 2.92
C PHE A 191 0.52 -12.50 1.94
N LEU A 192 -0.02 -12.35 0.73
CA LEU A 192 0.31 -13.18 -0.42
C LEU A 192 0.62 -12.30 -1.61
N HIS A 193 1.79 -12.50 -2.22
CA HIS A 193 2.15 -11.89 -3.49
C HIS A 193 1.21 -12.41 -4.59
N CYS A 194 0.79 -11.55 -5.53
CA CYS A 194 -0.17 -11.89 -6.60
C CYS A 194 0.21 -13.16 -7.40
N ARG A 195 1.49 -13.29 -7.80
CA ARG A 195 2.07 -14.51 -8.39
C ARG A 195 1.83 -15.78 -7.57
N GLU A 196 2.04 -15.72 -6.26
CA GLU A 196 1.86 -16.89 -5.38
C GLU A 196 0.38 -17.20 -5.17
N GLU A 197 -0.43 -16.17 -4.96
CA GLU A 197 -1.89 -16.28 -4.88
C GLU A 197 -2.47 -16.96 -6.14
N ARG A 198 -2.06 -16.50 -7.33
CA ARG A 198 -2.46 -17.08 -8.61
C ARG A 198 -2.00 -18.53 -8.77
N ARG A 199 -0.75 -18.84 -8.40
CA ARG A 199 -0.22 -20.22 -8.46
C ARG A 199 -1.05 -21.19 -7.62
N ILE A 200 -1.50 -20.77 -6.45
CA ILE A 200 -2.31 -21.59 -5.55
C ILE A 200 -3.73 -21.76 -6.12
N TRP A 201 -4.32 -20.68 -6.64
CA TRP A 201 -5.61 -20.75 -7.33
C TRP A 201 -5.59 -21.67 -8.56
N ASP A 202 -4.56 -21.57 -9.40
CA ASP A 202 -4.38 -22.42 -10.58
C ASP A 202 -4.23 -23.91 -10.21
N ALA A 203 -3.80 -24.21 -8.96
CA ALA A 203 -3.77 -25.56 -8.41
C ALA A 203 -5.12 -26.03 -7.84
N GLY A 204 -6.18 -25.22 -7.94
CA GLY A 204 -7.52 -25.53 -7.42
C GLY A 204 -7.64 -25.41 -5.91
N ILE A 205 -6.71 -24.73 -5.26
CA ILE A 205 -6.70 -24.52 -3.81
C ILE A 205 -7.06 -23.06 -3.54
N ASP A 206 -7.94 -22.81 -2.57
CA ASP A 206 -8.19 -21.46 -2.09
C ASP A 206 -7.02 -21.01 -1.20
N PRO A 207 -6.25 -19.97 -1.60
CA PRO A 207 -5.06 -19.50 -0.88
C PRO A 207 -5.36 -18.84 0.47
N TRP A 208 -6.61 -18.49 0.72
CA TRP A 208 -7.07 -17.81 1.94
C TRP A 208 -7.79 -18.76 2.91
N THR A 209 -8.19 -19.94 2.45
CA THR A 209 -8.60 -21.03 3.35
C THR A 209 -7.39 -21.67 4.01
N THR A 210 -7.32 -21.59 5.35
CA THR A 210 -6.42 -22.47 6.09
C THR A 210 -7.06 -23.85 6.14
N THR A 211 -6.73 -24.72 5.20
CA THR A 211 -6.89 -26.15 5.49
C THR A 211 -5.79 -26.51 6.47
N ALA A 212 -6.09 -26.46 7.77
CA ALA A 212 -5.31 -27.24 8.72
C ALA A 212 -5.25 -28.68 8.16
N PRO A 213 -4.09 -29.34 8.07
CA PRO A 213 -4.07 -30.73 7.65
C PRO A 213 -5.02 -31.49 8.56
N SER A 214 -6.13 -31.95 7.98
CA SER A 214 -7.10 -32.79 8.67
C SER A 214 -6.30 -33.91 9.29
N ALA A 215 -6.25 -33.96 10.63
CA ALA A 215 -5.62 -35.04 11.34
C ALA A 215 -6.31 -36.31 10.86
N ALA A 216 -5.60 -37.08 10.04
CA ALA A 216 -6.09 -38.35 9.53
C ALA A 216 -6.55 -39.17 10.75
N ARG A 217 -7.86 -39.37 10.86
CA ARG A 217 -8.45 -40.24 11.87
C ARG A 217 -7.84 -41.63 11.65
N PRO A 218 -7.13 -42.23 12.62
CA PRO A 218 -6.58 -43.56 12.41
C PRO A 218 -7.74 -44.54 12.19
N PRO A 219 -7.62 -45.49 11.24
CA PRO A 219 -8.63 -46.50 11.05
C PRO A 219 -8.58 -47.50 12.21
N GLY A 220 -9.72 -47.67 12.89
CA GLY A 220 -10.08 -48.90 13.58
C GLY A 220 -9.83 -48.95 15.09
N THR A 221 -10.95 -49.05 15.83
CA THR A 221 -11.11 -50.02 16.92
C THR A 221 -12.46 -50.69 16.72
#